data_AF-A0A517MQY8-F1
#
_entry.id   AF-A0A517MQY8-F1
#
_cell.length_a   1.000
_cell.length_b   1.000
_cell.length_c   1.000
_cell.angle_alpha   90.00
_cell.angle_beta   90.00
_cell.angle_gamma   90.00
#
_symmetry.space_group_name_H-M   'P 1'
#
loop_
_entity.id
_entity.type
_entity.pdbx_description
1 polymer ?
#
loop_
_entity_poly.entity_id
_entity_poly.type
_entity_poly.pdbx_seq_one_letter_code
_entity_poly.pdbx_strand_id
1 'polypeptide(L)'
;MSKEKQVENAELQSNSDALLDEAELLIWALLDDEIADQDAQKLEKLLTENDQVRQRYIECTQMHVDLMDHFAPQKETAGEADGDGSGIISKLIAEHLPAPGINPPVMD
;
A
#
# COMPACT_ATOMS: atom_id res chain seq x y z
N MET A 1 23.47 -25.16 -26.70
CA MET A 1 22.00 -25.03 -26.66
C MET A 1 21.41 -24.80 -25.24
N SER A 2 22.20 -24.81 -24.16
CA SER A 2 21.65 -24.64 -22.78
C SER A 2 21.72 -23.22 -22.21
N LYS A 3 22.38 -22.26 -22.90
CA LYS A 3 22.54 -20.87 -22.42
C LYS A 3 21.44 -19.94 -22.97
N GLU A 4 21.02 -20.12 -24.21
CA GLU A 4 19.97 -19.29 -24.84
C GLU A 4 18.61 -19.43 -24.11
N LYS A 5 18.22 -20.64 -23.69
CA LYS A 5 16.99 -20.85 -22.91
C LYS A 5 17.00 -20.25 -21.51
N GLN A 6 18.17 -20.00 -20.92
CA GLN A 6 18.26 -19.40 -19.58
C GLN A 6 18.14 -17.88 -19.62
N VAL A 7 18.59 -17.24 -20.69
CA VAL A 7 18.50 -15.78 -20.84
C VAL A 7 17.05 -15.37 -21.13
N GLU A 8 16.37 -16.09 -22.02
CA GLU A 8 14.96 -15.81 -22.37
C GLU A 8 14.02 -15.92 -21.15
N ASN A 9 14.26 -16.87 -20.25
CA ASN A 9 13.44 -17.05 -19.05
C ASN A 9 13.63 -15.91 -18.03
N ALA A 10 14.86 -15.39 -17.89
CA ALA A 10 15.15 -14.30 -16.98
C ALA A 10 14.54 -12.97 -17.45
N GLU A 11 14.50 -12.71 -18.76
CA GLU A 11 13.88 -11.51 -19.33
C GLU A 11 12.34 -11.53 -19.17
N LEU A 12 11.72 -12.70 -19.31
CA LEU A 12 10.27 -12.86 -19.10
C LEU A 12 9.88 -12.61 -17.64
N GLN A 13 10.68 -13.10 -16.69
CA GLN A 13 10.45 -12.86 -15.26
C GLN A 13 10.63 -11.39 -14.90
N SER A 14 11.70 -10.75 -15.37
CA SER A 14 11.94 -9.32 -15.13
C SER A 14 10.82 -8.42 -15.67
N ASN A 15 10.24 -8.76 -16.82
CA ASN A 15 9.11 -8.01 -17.37
C ASN A 15 7.82 -8.23 -16.58
N SER A 16 7.62 -9.44 -16.05
CA SER A 16 6.48 -9.75 -15.19
C SER A 16 6.55 -8.99 -13.87
N ASP A 17 7.74 -8.89 -13.27
CA ASP A 17 7.93 -8.16 -12.02
C ASP A 17 7.67 -6.65 -12.22
N ALA A 18 8.21 -6.06 -13.29
CA ALA A 18 7.96 -4.66 -13.61
C ALA A 18 6.47 -4.35 -13.85
N LEU A 19 5.73 -5.30 -14.44
CA LEU A 19 4.28 -5.18 -14.63
C LEU A 19 3.54 -5.24 -13.29
N LEU A 20 3.95 -6.12 -12.38
CA LEU A 20 3.36 -6.22 -11.05
C LEU A 20 3.64 -4.96 -10.21
N ASP A 21 4.86 -4.42 -10.28
CA ASP A 21 5.24 -3.17 -9.62
C ASP A 21 4.40 -1.99 -10.13
N GLU A 22 4.23 -1.89 -11.46
CA GLU A 22 3.37 -0.86 -12.06
C GLU A 22 1.91 -1.03 -11.63
N ALA A 23 1.39 -2.26 -11.66
CA ALA A 23 0.03 -2.53 -11.23
C ALA A 23 -0.16 -2.16 -9.76
N GLU A 24 0.79 -2.51 -8.88
CA GLU A 24 0.73 -2.19 -7.46
C GLU A 24 0.63 -0.68 -7.23
N LEU A 25 1.40 0.14 -7.95
CA LEU A 25 1.32 1.60 -7.86
C LEU A 25 -0.07 2.13 -8.26
N LEU A 26 -0.65 1.59 -9.34
CA LEU A 26 -2.01 1.95 -9.77
C LEU A 26 -3.06 1.52 -8.76
N ILE A 27 -2.89 0.35 -8.13
CA ILE A 27 -3.82 -0.17 -7.13
C ILE A 27 -3.83 0.73 -5.90
N TRP A 28 -2.65 1.16 -5.40
CA TRP A 28 -2.57 2.09 -4.28
C TRP A 28 -3.24 3.44 -4.62
N ALA A 29 -2.96 4.00 -5.80
CA ALA A 29 -3.62 5.22 -6.26
C ALA A 29 -5.15 5.07 -6.33
N LEU A 30 -5.66 3.90 -6.75
CA LEU A 30 -7.10 3.61 -6.77
C LEU A 30 -7.69 3.54 -5.35
N LEU A 31 -7.01 2.87 -4.42
CA LEU A 31 -7.47 2.71 -3.04
C LEU A 31 -7.54 4.05 -2.28
N ASP A 32 -6.65 4.98 -2.62
CA ASP A 32 -6.60 6.32 -2.03
C ASP A 32 -7.45 7.37 -2.80
N ASP A 33 -8.18 6.95 -3.84
CA ASP A 33 -9.01 7.82 -4.72
C ASP A 33 -8.21 8.90 -5.48
N GLU A 34 -6.92 8.65 -5.74
CA GLU A 34 -5.99 9.54 -6.44
C GLU A 34 -5.67 9.09 -7.88
N ILE A 35 -6.34 8.04 -8.38
CA ILE A 35 -6.10 7.50 -9.72
C ILE A 35 -6.76 8.35 -10.82
N ALA A 36 -6.03 8.58 -11.93
CA ALA A 36 -6.58 9.22 -13.12
C ALA A 36 -7.42 8.24 -13.97
N ASP A 37 -8.43 8.73 -14.68
CA ASP A 37 -9.32 7.91 -15.52
C ASP A 37 -8.58 7.00 -16.52
N GLN A 38 -7.51 7.52 -17.14
CA GLN A 38 -6.69 6.77 -18.09
C GLN A 38 -5.95 5.60 -17.41
N ASP A 39 -5.46 5.84 -16.20
CA ASP A 39 -4.71 4.86 -15.43
C ASP A 39 -5.66 3.82 -14.80
N ALA A 40 -6.88 4.22 -14.45
CA ALA A 40 -7.95 3.30 -14.04
C ALA A 40 -8.33 2.32 -15.16
N GLN A 41 -8.50 2.81 -16.40
CA GLN A 41 -8.74 1.94 -17.56
C GLN A 41 -7.56 1.00 -17.83
N LYS A 42 -6.33 1.48 -17.64
CA LYS A 42 -5.13 0.64 -17.75
C LYS A 42 -5.13 -0.46 -16.70
N LEU A 43 -5.42 -0.13 -15.45
CA LEU A 43 -5.51 -1.09 -14.36
C LEU A 43 -6.63 -2.13 -14.60
N GLU A 44 -7.80 -1.70 -15.08
CA GLU A 44 -8.90 -2.61 -15.44
C GLU A 44 -8.48 -3.63 -16.49
N LYS A 45 -7.74 -3.18 -17.51
CA LYS A 45 -7.18 -4.06 -18.54
C LYS A 45 -6.20 -5.07 -17.93
N LEU A 46 -5.27 -4.60 -17.08
CA LEU A 46 -4.29 -5.48 -16.42
C LEU A 46 -4.96 -6.53 -15.53
N LEU A 47 -5.99 -6.15 -14.78
CA LEU A 47 -6.78 -7.07 -13.95
C LEU A 47 -7.51 -8.12 -14.79
N THR A 48 -8.02 -7.74 -15.95
CA THR A 48 -8.73 -8.65 -16.85
C THR A 48 -7.77 -9.68 -17.47
N GLU A 49 -6.58 -9.24 -17.86
CA GLU A 49 -5.63 -10.05 -18.64
C GLU A 49 -4.65 -10.86 -17.79
N ASN A 50 -4.42 -10.49 -16.51
CA ASN A 50 -3.37 -11.09 -15.69
C ASN A 50 -3.86 -11.52 -14.29
N ASP A 51 -3.79 -12.82 -14.03
CA ASP A 51 -4.18 -13.45 -12.75
C ASP A 51 -3.32 -12.99 -11.57
N GLN A 52 -2.01 -12.79 -11.80
CA GLN A 52 -1.10 -12.33 -10.75
C GLN A 52 -1.38 -10.89 -10.34
N VAL A 53 -1.80 -10.04 -11.28
CA VAL A 53 -2.24 -8.67 -10.98
C VAL A 53 -3.50 -8.68 -10.13
N ARG A 54 -4.47 -9.57 -10.41
CA ARG A 54 -5.66 -9.72 -9.56
C ARG A 54 -5.31 -10.19 -8.15
N GLN A 55 -4.37 -11.12 -8.03
CA GLN A 55 -3.88 -11.56 -6.73
C GLN A 55 -3.24 -10.40 -5.96
N ARG A 56 -2.40 -9.59 -6.63
CA ARG A 56 -1.79 -8.40 -6.03
C ARG A 56 -2.83 -7.35 -5.61
N TYR A 57 -3.88 -7.14 -6.40
CA TYR A 57 -4.99 -6.25 -6.03
C TYR A 57 -5.67 -6.66 -4.72
N ILE A 58 -5.94 -7.95 -4.54
CA ILE A 58 -6.54 -8.46 -3.30
C ILE A 58 -5.60 -8.21 -2.12
N GLU A 59 -4.30 -8.51 -2.27
CA GLU A 59 -3.29 -8.30 -1.22
C GLU A 59 -3.18 -6.83 -0.80
N CYS A 60 -3.09 -5.90 -1.76
CA CYS A 60 -3.03 -4.46 -1.48
C CYS A 60 -4.32 -3.96 -0.81
N THR A 61 -5.50 -4.39 -1.29
CA THR A 61 -6.78 -4.00 -0.70
C THR A 61 -6.89 -4.48 0.74
N GLN A 62 -6.46 -5.71 1.01
CA GLN A 62 -6.51 -6.30 2.34
C GLN A 62 -5.58 -5.54 3.31
N MET A 63 -4.36 -5.23 2.86
CA MET A 63 -3.42 -4.40 3.62
C MET A 63 -3.95 -2.98 3.86
N HIS A 64 -4.58 -2.35 2.88
CA HIS A 64 -5.19 -1.02 3.02
C HIS A 64 -6.29 -1.02 4.08
N VAL A 65 -7.18 -2.02 4.06
CA VAL A 65 -8.23 -2.19 5.08
C VAL A 65 -7.62 -2.40 6.46
N ASP A 66 -6.60 -3.26 6.59
CA ASP A 66 -5.94 -3.53 7.87
C ASP A 66 -5.28 -2.25 8.44
N LEU A 67 -4.66 -1.42 7.59
CA LEU A 67 -4.10 -0.14 7.98
C LEU A 67 -5.19 0.85 8.39
N MET A 68 -6.27 0.95 7.62
CA MET A 68 -7.41 1.80 7.96
C MET A 68 -8.02 1.42 9.31
N ASP A 69 -8.18 0.13 9.61
CA ASP A 69 -8.70 -0.35 10.88
C ASP A 69 -7.73 -0.08 12.04
N HIS A 70 -6.43 -0.31 11.84
CA HIS A 70 -5.41 -0.07 12.86
C HIS A 70 -5.31 1.41 13.26
N PHE A 71 -5.43 2.32 12.28
CA PHE A 71 -5.36 3.77 12.51
C PHE A 71 -6.73 4.44 12.65
N ALA A 72 -7.84 3.69 12.54
CA ALA A 72 -9.15 4.23 12.83
C ALA A 72 -9.13 4.77 14.26
N PRO A 73 -9.58 6.01 14.50
CA PRO A 73 -9.67 6.54 15.84
C PRO A 73 -10.57 5.59 16.62
N GLN A 74 -10.00 4.92 17.63
CA GLN A 74 -10.78 4.05 18.50
C GLN A 74 -11.89 4.92 19.07
N LYS A 75 -13.10 4.65 18.62
CA LYS A 75 -14.29 5.26 19.18
C LYS A 75 -14.20 4.91 20.66
N GLU A 76 -13.90 5.90 21.50
CA GLU A 76 -13.74 5.72 22.93
C GLU A 76 -15.05 5.14 23.49
N THR A 77 -15.21 3.82 23.43
CA THR A 77 -16.13 3.12 24.30
C THR A 77 -15.42 3.13 25.64
N ALA A 78 -15.81 4.10 26.47
CA ALA A 78 -15.50 4.09 27.90
C ALA A 78 -15.80 2.69 28.45
N GLY A 79 -14.75 1.90 28.68
CA GLY A 79 -14.90 0.50 29.05
C GLY A 79 -13.62 -0.32 28.85
N GLU A 80 -12.69 -0.14 29.78
CA GLU A 80 -11.68 -1.10 30.26
C GLU A 80 -10.63 -1.68 29.29
N ALA A 81 -9.38 -1.57 29.74
CA ALA A 81 -8.14 -1.94 29.07
C ALA A 81 -7.97 -3.46 28.84
N ASP A 82 -7.22 -3.82 27.79
CA ASP A 82 -5.87 -4.41 27.91
C ASP A 82 -5.49 -5.06 26.56
N GLY A 83 -4.59 -4.43 25.84
CA GLY A 83 -4.10 -4.90 24.55
C GLY A 83 -2.90 -4.09 24.12
N ASP A 84 -1.74 -4.39 24.72
CA ASP A 84 -0.41 -3.91 24.33
C ASP A 84 -0.11 -4.34 22.88
N GLY A 85 -0.65 -3.58 21.94
CA GLY A 85 -0.47 -3.74 20.49
C GLY A 85 0.25 -2.54 19.89
N SER A 86 1.05 -1.80 20.67
CA SER A 86 1.88 -0.71 20.14
C SER A 86 3.06 -1.32 19.38
N GLY A 87 2.78 -1.79 18.17
CA GLY A 87 3.78 -2.23 17.20
C GLY A 87 4.85 -1.15 17.01
N ILE A 88 6.05 -1.58 16.60
CA ILE A 88 7.19 -0.69 16.32
C ILE A 88 6.80 0.48 15.39
N ILE A 89 5.86 0.26 14.48
CA ILE A 89 5.33 1.28 13.56
C ILE A 89 4.68 2.45 14.32
N SER A 90 3.86 2.16 15.34
CA SER A 90 3.22 3.21 16.16
C SER A 90 4.24 4.04 16.94
N LYS A 91 5.34 3.41 17.39
CA LYS A 91 6.44 4.11 18.08
C LYS A 91 7.22 5.02 17.13
N LEU A 92 7.54 4.55 15.92
CA LEU A 92 8.25 5.33 14.91
C LEU A 92 7.44 6.55 14.44
N ILE A 93 6.12 6.40 14.29
CA ILE A 93 5.21 7.50 13.93
C ILE A 93 5.12 8.52 15.07
N ALA A 94 5.00 8.07 16.33
CA ALA A 94 4.96 8.95 17.50
C ALA A 94 6.26 9.75 17.69
N GLU A 95 7.41 9.20 17.28
CA GLU A 95 8.70 9.89 17.34
C GLU A 95 8.87 10.97 16.24
N HIS A 96 8.12 10.89 15.13
CA HIS A 96 8.30 11.79 13.97
C HIS A 96 7.16 12.80 13.73
N LEU A 97 5.99 12.65 14.37
CA LEU A 97 4.92 13.65 14.28
C LEU A 97 5.06 14.69 15.42
N PRO A 98 5.13 16.00 15.10
CA PRO A 98 4.97 17.01 16.14
C PRO A 98 3.59 16.85 16.75
N ALA A 99 3.52 16.78 18.09
CA ALA A 99 2.27 16.65 18.81
C ALA A 99 1.23 17.68 18.30
N PRO A 100 -0.02 17.26 18.02
CA PRO A 100 -1.05 18.18 17.57
C PRO A 100 -1.28 19.22 18.68
N GLY A 101 -0.84 20.46 18.45
CA GLY A 101 -1.11 21.58 19.36
C GLY A 101 0.08 22.47 19.74
N ILE A 102 1.32 22.19 19.31
CA ILE A 102 2.43 23.14 19.51
C ILE A 102 2.53 24.05 18.29
N ASN A 103 1.77 25.15 18.30
CA ASN A 103 2.12 26.30 17.48
C ASN A 103 3.52 26.78 17.92
N PRO A 104 4.52 26.85 17.02
CA PRO A 104 5.79 27.47 17.38
C PRO A 104 5.54 28.95 17.73
N PRO A 105 6.23 29.50 18.74
CA PRO A 105 6.07 30.90 19.08
C PRO A 105 6.45 31.76 17.88
N VAL A 106 5.51 32.59 17.42
CA VAL A 106 5.80 33.70 16.51
C VAL A 106 6.79 34.60 17.26
N MET A 107 8.03 34.66 16.76
CA MET A 107 8.97 35.69 17.19
C MET A 107 8.60 36.98 16.43
N ASP A 108 8.20 38.00 17.19
CA ASP A 108 8.11 39.41 16.76
C ASP A 108 9.49 39.95 16.33
#